data_AF-A0A956MJ80-F1
#
_entry.id   AF-A0A956MJ80-F1
#
_cell.length_a   1.000
_cell.length_b   1.000
_cell.length_c   1.000
_cell.angle_alpha   90.00
_cell.angle_beta   90.00
_cell.angle_gamma   90.00
#
_symmetry.space_group_name_H-M   'P 1'
#
loop_
_entity.id
_entity.type
_entity.pdbx_description
1 polymer ?
#
loop_
_entity_poly.entity_id
_entity_poly.type
_entity_poly.pdbx_seq_one_letter_code
_entity_poly.pdbx_strand_id
1 'polypeptide(L)'
;DASAGQVVVNRESLTQVGQSYLRSGAQLTQLTENRDYTPDLTAAPVERFVVERPDGFRFRVTVNLPPNYRKGTRLPAMFWFYPREYTDQENYDEEARTYDKNAFPSFGTRSMEYLVRLGYAVVEPDAPIVGRQGQMNNNYEHDLRNNLAAVIDELDRREIIDRTRLGIGGHSYGAFSTANAMVHTPFFKAGIAGDGNYNRTFTPLSFQNEDRILWDAKDTYLSMSPFLFANNLTGALLMYHGLHDQNVGTDPDHTPRLFHALNGLGKTAAMYNYPFEDHGPATKETLLDLWARWTAWLEVYLENPASDRTVSDDQG
;
A
#
# COMPACT_ATOMS: atom_id res chain seq x y z
N ASP A 1 1.55 -18.94 -33.71
CA ASP A 1 1.78 -19.80 -34.88
C ASP A 1 1.36 -21.22 -34.54
N ALA A 2 0.25 -21.70 -35.13
CA ALA A 2 -0.31 -23.02 -34.85
C ALA A 2 0.50 -24.17 -35.51
N SER A 3 1.64 -23.86 -36.14
CA SER A 3 2.61 -24.82 -36.67
C SER A 3 3.75 -25.16 -35.71
N ALA A 4 3.83 -24.52 -34.54
CA ALA A 4 4.88 -24.81 -33.57
C ALA A 4 4.65 -26.18 -32.90
N GLY A 5 5.42 -27.20 -33.33
CA GLY A 5 5.46 -28.52 -32.68
C GLY A 5 6.00 -28.51 -31.25
N GLN A 6 6.35 -27.32 -30.73
CA GLN A 6 6.85 -27.11 -29.39
C GLN A 6 6.24 -25.84 -28.79
N VAL A 7 5.87 -25.89 -27.51
CA VAL A 7 5.38 -24.74 -26.74
C VAL A 7 6.12 -24.63 -25.43
N VAL A 8 6.40 -23.42 -24.96
CA VAL A 8 6.91 -23.21 -23.60
C VAL A 8 5.71 -23.14 -22.66
N VAL A 9 5.73 -23.93 -21.59
CA VAL A 9 4.72 -23.90 -20.53
C VAL A 9 5.39 -23.54 -19.21
N ASN A 10 4.73 -22.69 -18.42
CA ASN A 10 5.13 -22.41 -17.05
C ASN A 10 4.33 -23.32 -16.12
N ARG A 11 4.98 -23.87 -15.09
CA ARG A 11 4.34 -24.64 -14.03
C ARG A 11 4.83 -24.16 -12.68
N GLU A 12 3.89 -23.94 -11.78
CA GLU A 12 4.13 -23.56 -10.39
C GLU A 12 3.09 -24.23 -9.48
N SER A 13 3.31 -24.14 -8.17
CA SER A 13 2.33 -24.46 -7.15
C SER A 13 2.63 -23.66 -5.90
N LEU A 14 1.74 -23.70 -4.90
CA LEU A 14 1.97 -23.10 -3.58
C LEU A 14 3.31 -23.45 -2.93
N THR A 15 3.91 -24.61 -3.26
CA THR A 15 5.17 -25.07 -2.68
C THR A 15 6.28 -25.27 -3.70
N GLN A 16 6.04 -24.95 -4.97
CA GLN A 16 7.03 -25.12 -6.04
C GLN A 16 7.16 -23.82 -6.82
N VAL A 17 8.34 -23.21 -6.72
CA VAL A 17 8.71 -22.04 -7.51
C VAL A 17 8.50 -22.32 -8.99
N GLY A 18 7.93 -21.35 -9.69
CA GLY A 18 7.61 -21.48 -11.11
C GLY A 18 8.81 -21.87 -11.95
N GLN A 19 8.64 -22.88 -12.80
CA GLN A 19 9.63 -23.31 -13.78
C GLN A 19 9.04 -23.28 -15.19
N SER A 20 9.87 -22.92 -16.16
CA SER A 20 9.54 -23.03 -17.58
C SER A 20 9.97 -24.38 -18.14
N TYR A 21 9.13 -24.95 -18.99
CA TYR A 21 9.36 -26.23 -19.66
C TYR A 21 9.09 -26.11 -21.16
N LEU A 22 9.94 -26.71 -21.98
CA LEU A 22 9.65 -26.95 -23.39
C LEU A 22 8.78 -28.21 -23.51
N ARG A 23 7.57 -28.06 -24.02
CA ARG A 23 6.66 -29.16 -24.32
C ARG A 23 6.70 -29.48 -25.81
N SER A 24 7.14 -30.69 -26.16
CA SER A 24 7.10 -31.24 -27.52
C SER A 24 6.18 -32.47 -27.54
N GLY A 25 4.92 -32.28 -27.93
CA GLY A 25 3.90 -33.33 -27.78
C GLY A 25 3.68 -33.73 -26.30
N ALA A 26 4.01 -34.98 -25.96
CA ALA A 26 3.96 -35.51 -24.59
C ALA A 26 5.26 -35.29 -23.79
N GLN A 27 6.37 -35.00 -24.46
CA GLN A 27 7.65 -34.78 -23.78
C GLN A 27 7.68 -33.39 -23.14
N LEU A 28 8.21 -33.33 -21.92
CA LEU A 28 8.40 -32.10 -21.16
C LEU A 28 9.86 -31.99 -20.71
N THR A 29 10.58 -30.99 -21.19
CA THR A 29 11.98 -30.72 -20.83
C THR A 29 12.05 -29.44 -20.03
N GLN A 30 12.62 -29.47 -18.82
CA GLN A 30 12.77 -28.27 -18.00
C GLN A 30 13.82 -27.33 -18.60
N LEU A 31 13.51 -26.03 -18.66
CA LEU A 31 14.39 -25.01 -19.24
C LEU A 31 15.05 -24.12 -18.18
N THR A 32 14.47 -24.06 -16.98
CA THR A 32 14.91 -23.17 -15.90
C THR A 32 15.24 -23.93 -14.62
N GLU A 33 16.06 -23.33 -13.78
CA GLU A 33 16.36 -23.81 -12.42
C GLU A 33 16.09 -22.69 -11.41
N ASN A 34 14.89 -22.11 -11.45
CA ASN A 34 14.51 -21.04 -10.56
C ASN A 34 14.55 -21.52 -9.10
N ARG A 35 14.96 -20.64 -8.18
CA ARG A 35 15.08 -20.92 -6.75
C ARG A 35 14.24 -19.94 -5.95
N ASP A 36 13.73 -20.41 -4.82
CA ASP A 36 13.17 -19.53 -3.80
C ASP A 36 14.31 -18.87 -3.03
N TYR A 37 14.42 -17.54 -3.15
CA TYR A 37 15.44 -16.74 -2.46
C TYR A 37 14.97 -16.21 -1.09
N THR A 38 13.71 -16.45 -0.75
CA THR A 38 13.06 -15.94 0.47
C THR A 38 12.24 -17.04 1.14
N PRO A 39 12.82 -18.22 1.42
CA PRO A 39 12.07 -19.38 1.94
C PRO A 39 11.41 -19.11 3.29
N ASP A 40 11.96 -18.19 4.08
CA ASP A 40 11.37 -17.71 5.32
C ASP A 40 10.07 -16.93 5.11
N LEU A 41 9.94 -16.17 4.02
CA LEU A 41 8.72 -15.45 3.66
C LEU A 41 7.71 -16.35 2.98
N THR A 42 8.16 -17.21 2.06
CA THR A 42 7.29 -18.19 1.39
C THR A 42 6.62 -19.13 2.39
N ALA A 43 7.32 -19.49 3.47
CA ALA A 43 6.79 -20.30 4.56
C ALA A 43 6.10 -19.50 5.66
N ALA A 44 6.08 -18.16 5.59
CA ALA A 44 5.49 -17.32 6.62
C ALA A 44 3.97 -17.56 6.71
N PRO A 45 3.38 -17.54 7.92
CA PRO A 45 1.94 -17.68 8.06
C PRO A 45 1.20 -16.52 7.40
N VAL A 46 0.16 -16.84 6.63
CA VAL A 46 -0.72 -15.86 6.00
C VAL A 46 -2.15 -16.11 6.45
N GLU A 47 -2.78 -15.10 7.07
CA GLU A 47 -4.21 -15.12 7.34
C GLU A 47 -4.97 -14.39 6.25
N ARG A 48 -6.03 -15.01 5.73
CA ARG A 48 -6.97 -14.39 4.79
C ARG A 48 -8.37 -14.50 5.36
N PHE A 49 -9.06 -13.38 5.42
CA PHE A 49 -10.43 -13.34 5.92
C PHE A 49 -11.21 -12.21 5.24
N VAL A 50 -12.53 -12.26 5.42
CA VAL A 50 -13.45 -11.22 4.96
C VAL A 50 -13.83 -10.37 6.15
N VAL A 51 -13.83 -9.06 5.96
CA VAL A 51 -14.37 -8.07 6.91
C VAL A 51 -15.67 -7.51 6.36
N GLU A 52 -16.55 -7.07 7.27
CA GLU A 52 -17.80 -6.41 6.94
C GLU A 52 -17.77 -4.98 7.50
N ARG A 53 -18.04 -4.00 6.63
CA ARG A 53 -18.16 -2.59 6.99
C ARG A 53 -19.47 -2.33 7.74
N PRO A 54 -19.59 -1.19 8.45
CA PRO A 54 -20.85 -0.81 9.08
C PRO A 54 -22.06 -0.68 8.12
N ASP A 55 -21.81 -0.46 6.82
CA ASP A 55 -22.84 -0.39 5.78
C ASP A 55 -23.16 -1.74 5.13
N GLY A 56 -22.57 -2.83 5.63
CA GLY A 56 -22.79 -4.21 5.16
C GLY A 56 -21.93 -4.63 3.97
N PHE A 57 -21.09 -3.74 3.41
CA PHE A 57 -20.16 -4.13 2.33
C PHE A 57 -19.06 -5.04 2.89
N ARG A 58 -18.73 -6.09 2.14
CA ARG A 58 -17.74 -7.10 2.57
C ARG A 58 -16.56 -7.16 1.62
N PHE A 59 -15.36 -7.20 2.18
CA PHE A 59 -14.14 -7.26 1.39
C PHE A 59 -13.04 -8.09 2.06
N ARG A 60 -12.06 -8.52 1.28
CA ARG A 60 -10.97 -9.39 1.72
C ARG A 60 -9.84 -8.59 2.36
N VAL A 61 -9.19 -9.24 3.31
CA VAL A 61 -7.97 -8.78 3.96
C VAL A 61 -6.98 -9.94 3.94
N THR A 62 -5.75 -9.65 3.52
CA THR A 62 -4.61 -10.56 3.67
C THR A 62 -3.69 -10.02 4.75
N VAL A 63 -3.18 -10.89 5.61
CA VAL A 63 -2.23 -10.54 6.67
C VAL A 63 -1.05 -11.50 6.61
N ASN A 64 0.13 -10.97 6.28
CA ASN A 64 1.39 -11.72 6.36
C ASN A 64 1.98 -11.52 7.76
N LEU A 65 2.31 -12.64 8.42
CA LEU A 65 2.76 -12.66 9.81
C LEU A 65 4.23 -13.08 9.91
N PRO A 66 4.95 -12.66 10.96
CA PRO A 66 6.31 -13.13 11.21
C PRO A 66 6.41 -14.67 11.20
N PRO A 67 7.47 -15.28 10.64
CA PRO A 67 7.61 -16.75 10.57
C PRO A 67 7.54 -17.45 11.93
N ASN A 68 7.88 -16.74 13.01
CA ASN A 68 7.85 -17.20 14.39
C ASN A 68 6.60 -16.73 15.17
N TYR A 69 5.58 -16.23 14.49
CA TYR A 69 4.36 -15.72 15.11
C TYR A 69 3.67 -16.78 15.97
N ARG A 70 3.19 -16.35 17.15
CA ARG A 70 2.38 -17.16 18.06
C ARG A 70 1.03 -16.51 18.21
N LYS A 71 -0.04 -17.29 17.98
CA LYS A 71 -1.42 -16.83 18.10
C LYS A 71 -1.66 -16.12 19.45
N GLY A 72 -2.30 -14.95 19.41
CA GLY A 72 -2.55 -14.09 20.57
C GLY A 72 -1.44 -13.08 20.88
N THR A 73 -0.31 -13.12 20.13
CA THR A 73 0.72 -12.09 20.24
C THR A 73 0.29 -10.85 19.47
N ARG A 74 0.14 -9.71 20.15
CA ARG A 74 -0.22 -8.45 19.52
C ARG A 74 1.01 -7.76 18.92
N LEU A 75 1.07 -7.71 17.60
CA LEU A 75 2.18 -7.19 16.82
C LEU A 75 2.00 -5.70 16.48
N PRO A 76 3.10 -4.93 16.31
CA PRO A 76 3.00 -3.70 15.53
C PRO A 76 2.56 -4.07 14.10
N ALA A 77 1.77 -3.22 13.45
CA ALA A 77 1.20 -3.53 12.14
C ALA A 77 1.55 -2.47 11.11
N MET A 78 1.89 -2.91 9.90
CA MET A 78 2.05 -2.03 8.73
C MET A 78 0.95 -2.33 7.73
N PHE A 79 0.07 -1.34 7.52
CA PHE A 79 -0.97 -1.41 6.50
C PHE A 79 -0.39 -0.94 5.17
N TRP A 80 -0.55 -1.73 4.11
CA TRP A 80 -0.15 -1.34 2.76
C TRP A 80 -1.22 -1.74 1.77
N PHE A 81 -1.80 -0.77 1.07
CA PHE A 81 -2.90 -1.03 0.14
C PHE A 81 -2.98 -0.02 -0.99
N TYR A 82 -3.77 -0.38 -1.99
CA TYR A 82 -4.12 0.46 -3.12
C TYR A 82 -5.64 0.33 -3.31
N PRO A 83 -6.45 1.38 -3.05
CA PRO A 83 -7.89 1.25 -3.15
C PRO A 83 -8.33 1.13 -4.61
N ARG A 84 -9.53 0.58 -4.81
CA ARG A 84 -10.15 0.45 -6.13
C ARG A 84 -11.63 0.77 -6.06
N GLU A 85 -12.15 1.33 -7.15
CA GLU A 85 -13.54 1.74 -7.26
C GLU A 85 -14.45 0.62 -7.79
N TYR A 86 -15.61 0.43 -7.16
CA TYR A 86 -16.60 -0.58 -7.51
C TYR A 86 -18.01 0.03 -7.54
N THR A 87 -18.90 -0.51 -8.38
CA THR A 87 -20.30 -0.02 -8.40
C THR A 87 -21.11 -0.53 -7.22
N ASP A 88 -20.85 -1.77 -6.81
CA ASP A 88 -21.59 -2.52 -5.80
C ASP A 88 -20.81 -3.79 -5.38
N GLN A 89 -21.40 -4.59 -4.49
CA GLN A 89 -20.80 -5.83 -3.97
C GLN A 89 -20.62 -6.89 -5.06
N GLU A 90 -21.55 -6.98 -6.02
CA GLU A 90 -21.49 -7.99 -7.08
C GLU A 90 -20.32 -7.69 -8.01
N ASN A 91 -20.15 -6.43 -8.43
CA ASN A 91 -19.01 -5.98 -9.22
C ASN A 91 -17.66 -6.26 -8.53
N TYR A 92 -17.54 -6.00 -7.22
CA TYR A 92 -16.35 -6.37 -6.45
C TYR A 92 -16.11 -7.89 -6.42
N ASP A 93 -17.15 -8.68 -6.13
CA ASP A 93 -17.05 -10.14 -6.03
C ASP A 93 -16.66 -10.79 -7.36
N GLU A 94 -17.08 -10.21 -8.50
CA GLU A 94 -16.70 -10.67 -9.85
C GLU A 94 -15.21 -10.44 -10.15
N GLU A 95 -14.69 -9.24 -9.92
CA GLU A 95 -13.27 -8.94 -10.15
C GLU A 95 -12.36 -9.80 -9.25
N ALA A 96 -12.83 -10.09 -8.04
CA ALA A 96 -12.13 -10.92 -7.08
C ALA A 96 -12.01 -12.41 -7.47
N ARG A 97 -12.61 -12.84 -8.59
CA ARG A 97 -12.54 -14.24 -9.12
C ARG A 97 -11.28 -14.53 -9.94
N THR A 98 -10.48 -13.52 -10.26
CA THR A 98 -9.27 -13.67 -11.09
C THR A 98 -8.02 -14.13 -10.31
N TYR A 99 -8.13 -14.31 -8.99
CA TYR A 99 -7.02 -14.73 -8.14
C TYR A 99 -6.66 -16.21 -8.30
N ASP A 100 -5.40 -16.49 -8.68
CA ASP A 100 -4.87 -17.85 -8.66
C ASP A 100 -4.36 -18.25 -7.27
N LYS A 101 -5.21 -18.96 -6.53
CA LYS A 101 -4.88 -19.50 -5.21
C LYS A 101 -3.78 -20.58 -5.23
N ASN A 102 -3.33 -21.04 -6.40
CA ASN A 102 -2.30 -22.06 -6.52
C ASN A 102 -0.92 -21.48 -6.92
N ALA A 103 -0.82 -20.17 -7.14
CA ALA A 103 0.43 -19.53 -7.51
C ALA A 103 1.45 -19.57 -6.37
N PHE A 104 2.73 -19.71 -6.72
CA PHE A 104 3.82 -19.64 -5.75
C PHE A 104 3.98 -18.20 -5.26
N PRO A 105 4.13 -17.95 -3.95
CA PRO A 105 4.40 -16.61 -3.43
C PRO A 105 5.69 -16.04 -4.04
N SER A 106 5.62 -14.85 -4.64
CA SER A 106 6.76 -14.19 -5.27
C SER A 106 6.91 -12.79 -4.70
N PHE A 107 8.13 -12.45 -4.27
CA PHE A 107 8.42 -11.19 -3.61
C PHE A 107 9.39 -10.36 -4.45
N GLY A 108 8.95 -9.18 -4.86
CA GLY A 108 9.76 -8.21 -5.59
C GLY A 108 10.64 -7.40 -4.66
N THR A 109 11.43 -6.46 -5.20
CA THR A 109 12.32 -5.59 -4.41
C THR A 109 11.59 -4.61 -3.49
N ARG A 110 10.29 -4.36 -3.72
CA ARG A 110 9.42 -3.50 -2.93
C ARG A 110 8.24 -4.26 -2.30
N SER A 111 8.38 -5.57 -2.08
CA SER A 111 7.38 -6.37 -1.36
C SER A 111 7.34 -5.97 0.12
N MET A 112 6.17 -5.63 0.66
CA MET A 112 6.05 -5.19 2.05
C MET A 112 6.21 -6.34 3.02
N GLU A 113 6.05 -7.57 2.54
CA GLU A 113 6.21 -8.80 3.30
C GLU A 113 7.61 -8.92 3.91
N TYR A 114 8.65 -8.23 3.42
CA TYR A 114 9.93 -8.17 4.12
C TYR A 114 9.82 -7.59 5.54
N LEU A 115 8.84 -6.74 5.82
CA LEU A 115 8.63 -6.18 7.16
C LEU A 115 8.23 -7.23 8.20
N VAL A 116 7.77 -8.42 7.79
CA VAL A 116 7.52 -9.52 8.74
C VAL A 116 8.83 -10.00 9.39
N ARG A 117 9.98 -9.81 8.73
CA ARG A 117 11.32 -10.09 9.30
C ARG A 117 11.68 -9.12 10.43
N LEU A 118 11.05 -7.95 10.46
CA LEU A 118 11.19 -6.96 11.51
C LEU A 118 10.10 -7.09 12.58
N GLY A 119 9.25 -8.12 12.50
CA GLY A 119 8.22 -8.39 13.51
C GLY A 119 6.89 -7.66 13.30
N TYR A 120 6.68 -7.00 12.16
CA TYR A 120 5.39 -6.40 11.83
C TYR A 120 4.39 -7.44 11.30
N ALA A 121 3.12 -7.28 11.66
CA ALA A 121 2.03 -7.81 10.86
C ALA A 121 1.86 -6.92 9.62
N VAL A 122 2.00 -7.48 8.42
CA VAL A 122 1.80 -6.74 7.16
C VAL A 122 0.36 -6.97 6.72
N VAL A 123 -0.43 -5.90 6.72
CA VAL A 123 -1.89 -5.93 6.49
C VAL A 123 -2.20 -5.33 5.13
N GLU A 124 -2.82 -6.12 4.27
CA GLU A 124 -3.17 -5.76 2.89
C GLU A 124 -4.69 -5.91 2.72
N PRO A 125 -5.47 -4.87 3.06
CA PRO A 125 -6.90 -4.83 2.76
C PRO A 125 -7.15 -4.45 1.29
N ASP A 126 -8.19 -5.01 0.67
CA ASP A 126 -8.61 -4.61 -0.69
C ASP A 126 -9.09 -3.15 -0.77
N ALA A 127 -9.59 -2.60 0.35
CA ALA A 127 -9.99 -1.20 0.51
C ALA A 127 -10.90 -0.64 -0.62
N PRO A 128 -12.10 -1.21 -0.83
CA PRO A 128 -13.01 -0.81 -1.90
C PRO A 128 -13.62 0.58 -1.69
N ILE A 129 -13.76 1.33 -2.78
CA ILE A 129 -14.48 2.61 -2.84
C ILE A 129 -15.74 2.41 -3.68
N VAL A 130 -16.92 2.54 -3.07
CA VAL A 130 -18.16 2.04 -3.63
C VAL A 130 -19.12 3.17 -3.91
N GLY A 131 -19.73 3.19 -5.09
CA GLY A 131 -20.80 4.12 -5.39
C GLY A 131 -21.38 3.94 -6.79
N ARG A 132 -22.33 4.79 -7.16
CA ARG A 132 -22.93 4.72 -8.50
C ARG A 132 -21.86 4.85 -9.58
N GLN A 133 -22.01 4.11 -10.69
CA GLN A 133 -21.12 4.19 -11.85
C GLN A 133 -20.79 5.64 -12.24
N GLY A 134 -19.49 5.94 -12.39
CA GLY A 134 -18.96 7.28 -12.67
C GLY A 134 -19.01 8.25 -11.49
N GLN A 135 -19.36 7.78 -10.29
CA GLN A 135 -19.51 8.59 -9.08
C GLN A 135 -19.01 7.88 -7.80
N MET A 136 -18.28 6.76 -7.93
CA MET A 136 -17.77 5.97 -6.81
C MET A 136 -16.96 6.84 -5.84
N ASN A 137 -16.15 7.75 -6.38
CA ASN A 137 -15.30 8.65 -5.62
C ASN A 137 -16.05 9.71 -4.80
N ASN A 138 -17.37 9.89 -4.99
CA ASN A 138 -18.18 10.68 -4.06
C ASN A 138 -18.13 10.15 -2.62
N ASN A 139 -17.90 8.84 -2.45
CA ASN A 139 -17.85 8.18 -1.15
C ASN A 139 -16.43 7.91 -0.67
N TYR A 140 -15.39 8.41 -1.35
CA TYR A 140 -14.01 7.99 -1.10
C TYR A 140 -13.57 8.14 0.35
N GLU A 141 -13.76 9.32 0.96
CA GLU A 141 -13.36 9.56 2.35
C GLU A 141 -14.12 8.63 3.31
N HIS A 142 -15.44 8.53 3.13
CA HIS A 142 -16.32 7.69 3.95
C HIS A 142 -15.88 6.22 3.88
N ASP A 143 -15.69 5.70 2.68
CA ASP A 143 -15.35 4.31 2.44
C ASP A 143 -13.95 3.99 2.94
N LEU A 144 -12.97 4.86 2.69
CA LEU A 144 -11.61 4.71 3.22
C LEU A 144 -11.61 4.59 4.76
N ARG A 145 -12.33 5.48 5.44
CA ARG A 145 -12.43 5.47 6.91
C ARG A 145 -13.08 4.20 7.43
N ASN A 146 -14.20 3.78 6.82
CA ASN A 146 -14.93 2.59 7.22
C ASN A 146 -14.15 1.30 6.93
N ASN A 147 -13.46 1.23 5.79
CA ASN A 147 -12.58 0.12 5.45
C ASN A 147 -11.52 -0.06 6.53
N LEU A 148 -10.78 1.00 6.85
CA LEU A 148 -9.68 0.93 7.81
C LEU A 148 -10.17 0.63 9.23
N ALA A 149 -11.27 1.25 9.67
CA ALA A 149 -11.86 0.96 10.97
C ALA A 149 -12.28 -0.52 11.10
N ALA A 150 -13.00 -1.05 10.10
CA ALA A 150 -13.46 -2.44 10.12
C ALA A 150 -12.28 -3.45 10.14
N VAL A 151 -11.21 -3.16 9.39
CA VAL A 151 -10.01 -4.00 9.36
C VAL A 151 -9.28 -3.96 10.70
N ILE A 152 -9.08 -2.78 11.28
CA ILE A 152 -8.40 -2.64 12.58
C ILE A 152 -9.21 -3.34 13.68
N ASP A 153 -10.53 -3.18 13.71
CA ASP A 153 -11.40 -3.81 14.71
C ASP A 153 -11.38 -5.34 14.59
N GLU A 154 -11.44 -5.89 13.37
CA GLU A 154 -11.37 -7.35 13.18
C GLU A 154 -10.00 -7.92 13.57
N LEU A 155 -8.90 -7.23 13.25
CA LEU A 155 -7.55 -7.64 13.63
C LEU A 155 -7.33 -7.60 15.15
N ASP A 156 -7.89 -6.59 15.82
CA ASP A 156 -7.85 -6.43 17.27
C ASP A 156 -8.65 -7.53 17.97
N ARG A 157 -9.84 -7.87 17.43
CA ARG A 157 -10.68 -8.99 17.90
C ARG A 157 -9.99 -10.34 17.73
N ARG A 158 -9.17 -10.49 16.69
CA ARG A 158 -8.32 -11.67 16.46
C ARG A 158 -7.05 -11.70 17.29
N GLU A 159 -6.79 -10.63 18.07
CA GLU A 159 -5.59 -10.47 18.89
C GLU A 159 -4.27 -10.50 18.09
N ILE A 160 -4.32 -10.06 16.83
CA ILE A 160 -3.15 -10.05 15.92
C ILE A 160 -2.34 -8.76 16.10
N ILE A 161 -3.03 -7.62 16.29
CA ILE A 161 -2.39 -6.30 16.28
C ILE A 161 -2.41 -5.61 17.63
N ASP A 162 -1.44 -4.75 17.83
CA ASP A 162 -1.42 -3.70 18.84
C ASP A 162 -1.90 -2.39 18.23
N ARG A 163 -3.11 -1.96 18.62
CA ARG A 163 -3.75 -0.73 18.09
C ARG A 163 -2.95 0.54 18.37
N THR A 164 -1.97 0.52 19.27
CA THR A 164 -1.15 1.69 19.58
C THR A 164 0.06 1.83 18.66
N ARG A 165 0.39 0.78 17.88
CA ARG A 165 1.56 0.69 17.02
C ARG A 165 1.18 0.36 15.57
N LEU A 166 0.37 1.23 14.97
CA LEU A 166 -0.10 1.08 13.60
C LEU A 166 0.62 2.04 12.65
N GLY A 167 1.26 1.48 11.63
CA GLY A 167 1.76 2.17 10.45
C GLY A 167 0.82 1.98 9.26
N ILE A 168 0.85 2.93 8.33
CA ILE A 168 0.13 2.89 7.06
C ILE A 168 1.04 3.36 5.94
N GLY A 169 0.90 2.78 4.76
CA GLY A 169 1.65 3.23 3.61
C GLY A 169 1.04 2.80 2.30
N GLY A 170 1.61 3.36 1.24
CA GLY A 170 1.21 3.08 -0.12
C GLY A 170 1.99 3.91 -1.10
N HIS A 171 1.77 3.58 -2.36
CA HIS A 171 2.42 4.21 -3.49
C HIS A 171 1.37 4.63 -4.52
N SER A 172 1.59 5.74 -5.22
CA SER A 172 0.65 6.32 -6.17
C SER A 172 -0.72 6.60 -5.52
N TYR A 173 -1.82 6.02 -5.99
CA TYR A 173 -3.12 6.17 -5.32
C TYR A 173 -3.15 5.62 -3.89
N GLY A 174 -2.30 4.64 -3.57
CA GLY A 174 -2.08 4.19 -2.19
C GLY A 174 -1.41 5.25 -1.31
N ALA A 175 -0.51 6.08 -1.87
CA ALA A 175 0.10 7.19 -1.15
C ALA A 175 -0.91 8.32 -0.88
N PHE A 176 -1.74 8.62 -1.89
CA PHE A 176 -2.90 9.49 -1.71
C PHE A 176 -3.83 9.00 -0.60
N SER A 177 -4.10 7.69 -0.56
CA SER A 177 -4.92 7.04 0.47
C SER A 177 -4.26 7.08 1.85
N THR A 178 -2.94 6.92 1.90
CA THR A 178 -2.14 7.03 3.13
C THR A 178 -2.29 8.43 3.73
N ALA A 179 -2.07 9.47 2.94
CA ALA A 179 -2.22 10.85 3.39
C ALA A 179 -3.68 11.15 3.82
N ASN A 180 -4.66 10.72 3.03
CA ASN A 180 -6.09 10.85 3.38
C ASN A 180 -6.42 10.15 4.71
N ALA A 181 -6.00 8.91 4.88
CA ALA A 181 -6.24 8.16 6.12
C ALA A 181 -5.67 8.90 7.34
N MET A 182 -4.48 9.49 7.24
CA MET A 182 -3.83 10.17 8.35
C MET A 182 -4.40 11.55 8.69
N VAL A 183 -5.03 12.25 7.74
CA VAL A 183 -5.72 13.53 7.99
C VAL A 183 -7.19 13.35 8.37
N HIS A 184 -7.81 12.21 8.04
CA HIS A 184 -9.22 11.91 8.33
C HIS A 184 -9.44 10.89 9.47
N THR A 185 -8.37 10.24 9.96
CA THR A 185 -8.46 9.29 11.08
C THR A 185 -7.28 9.43 12.06
N PRO A 186 -7.44 9.04 13.34
CA PRO A 186 -6.38 9.10 14.34
C PRO A 186 -5.63 7.77 14.55
N PHE A 187 -5.86 6.77 13.69
CA PHE A 187 -5.46 5.39 13.95
C PHE A 187 -3.96 5.16 13.86
N PHE A 188 -3.29 5.84 12.92
CA PHE A 188 -1.92 5.54 12.53
C PHE A 188 -0.91 6.49 13.17
N LYS A 189 0.22 5.95 13.63
CA LYS A 189 1.32 6.72 14.22
C LYS A 189 2.38 7.10 13.18
N ALA A 190 2.54 6.28 12.15
CA ALA A 190 3.52 6.46 11.09
C ALA A 190 2.89 6.23 9.71
N GLY A 191 3.16 7.13 8.77
CA GLY A 191 2.78 7.04 7.36
C GLY A 191 3.99 6.94 6.45
N ILE A 192 3.87 6.18 5.36
CA ILE A 192 4.83 6.16 4.25
C ILE A 192 4.09 6.35 2.93
N ALA A 193 4.24 7.51 2.29
CA ALA A 193 3.50 7.88 1.08
C ALA A 193 4.45 8.18 -0.10
N GLY A 194 4.42 7.32 -1.12
CA GLY A 194 5.27 7.43 -2.30
C GLY A 194 4.58 7.87 -3.57
N ASP A 195 5.16 8.81 -4.31
CA ASP A 195 4.74 9.18 -5.67
C ASP A 195 3.24 9.53 -5.73
N GLY A 196 2.73 10.21 -4.68
CA GLY A 196 1.31 10.48 -4.48
C GLY A 196 0.86 11.83 -5.04
N ASN A 197 -0.41 11.90 -5.45
CA ASN A 197 -1.11 13.15 -5.77
C ASN A 197 -1.92 13.61 -4.57
N TYR A 198 -1.48 14.65 -3.88
CA TYR A 198 -2.12 15.12 -2.65
C TYR A 198 -3.11 16.26 -2.84
N ASN A 199 -3.28 16.75 -4.08
CA ASN A 199 -4.22 17.82 -4.41
C ASN A 199 -4.78 17.62 -5.82
N ARG A 200 -6.00 17.10 -5.89
CA ARG A 200 -6.67 16.76 -7.15
C ARG A 200 -6.98 17.97 -8.03
N THR A 201 -6.93 19.20 -7.50
CA THR A 201 -7.11 20.40 -8.34
C THR A 201 -6.00 20.58 -9.39
N PHE A 202 -4.85 19.90 -9.24
CA PHE A 202 -3.78 19.89 -10.26
C PHE A 202 -3.96 18.80 -11.33
N THR A 203 -4.95 17.93 -11.20
CA THR A 203 -5.25 16.86 -12.18
C THR A 203 -6.72 16.94 -12.63
N PRO A 204 -7.13 17.98 -13.38
CA PRO A 204 -8.52 18.40 -13.46
C PRO A 204 -9.39 17.64 -14.48
N LEU A 205 -8.85 16.71 -15.27
CA LEU A 205 -9.58 16.10 -16.39
C LEU A 205 -10.22 14.74 -16.06
N SER A 206 -9.55 13.89 -15.29
CA SER A 206 -10.08 12.61 -14.80
C SER A 206 -8.99 11.93 -13.95
N PHE A 207 -9.35 10.88 -13.21
CA PHE A 207 -8.39 10.00 -12.53
C PHE A 207 -9.03 8.66 -12.17
N GLN A 208 -8.28 7.57 -12.21
CA GLN A 208 -8.81 6.23 -11.91
C GLN A 208 -10.14 5.99 -12.66
N ASN A 209 -11.24 5.66 -11.96
CA ASN A 209 -12.59 5.52 -12.50
C ASN A 209 -13.48 6.76 -12.32
N GLU A 210 -12.90 7.94 -12.09
CA GLU A 210 -13.58 9.24 -12.09
C GLU A 210 -13.48 9.88 -13.48
N ASP A 211 -14.58 9.80 -14.24
CA ASP A 211 -14.68 10.35 -15.60
C ASP A 211 -15.11 11.82 -15.62
N ARG A 212 -15.59 12.37 -14.51
CA ARG A 212 -16.00 13.78 -14.44
C ARG A 212 -14.78 14.67 -14.29
N ILE A 213 -14.75 15.79 -15.01
CA ILE A 213 -13.73 16.82 -14.83
C ILE A 213 -13.93 17.59 -13.51
N LEU A 214 -12.89 18.26 -13.02
CA LEU A 214 -12.91 19.05 -11.79
C LEU A 214 -14.13 19.98 -11.69
N TRP A 215 -14.52 20.63 -12.78
CA TRP A 215 -15.63 21.60 -12.75
C TRP A 215 -17.01 20.97 -12.61
N ASP A 216 -17.17 19.70 -13.01
CA ASP A 216 -18.42 18.95 -12.89
C ASP A 216 -18.57 18.26 -11.53
N ALA A 217 -17.44 17.98 -10.87
CA ALA A 217 -17.38 17.28 -9.58
C ALA A 217 -16.48 17.99 -8.54
N LYS A 218 -16.55 19.32 -8.46
CA LYS A 218 -15.66 20.13 -7.61
C LYS A 218 -15.59 19.63 -6.17
N ASP A 219 -16.75 19.33 -5.58
CA ASP A 219 -16.82 18.90 -4.19
C ASP A 219 -16.08 17.57 -3.97
N THR A 220 -16.20 16.62 -4.91
CA THR A 220 -15.47 15.34 -4.88
C THR A 220 -13.95 15.56 -4.95
N TYR A 221 -13.49 16.39 -5.88
CA TYR A 221 -12.07 16.69 -6.03
C TYR A 221 -11.49 17.38 -4.79
N LEU A 222 -12.23 18.32 -4.20
CA LEU A 222 -11.80 19.03 -2.99
C LEU A 222 -11.86 18.11 -1.77
N SER A 223 -12.94 17.37 -1.55
CA SER A 223 -13.12 16.52 -0.36
C SER A 223 -12.09 15.41 -0.27
N MET A 224 -11.64 14.88 -1.41
CA MET A 224 -10.62 13.83 -1.44
C MET A 224 -9.19 14.34 -1.39
N SER A 225 -8.96 15.66 -1.48
CA SER A 225 -7.60 16.23 -1.53
C SER A 225 -7.02 16.42 -0.12
N PRO A 226 -6.10 15.54 0.34
CA PRO A 226 -5.59 15.60 1.71
C PRO A 226 -4.81 16.89 1.99
N PHE A 227 -4.30 17.56 0.95
CA PHE A 227 -3.70 18.89 1.08
C PHE A 227 -4.62 19.92 1.74
N LEU A 228 -5.93 19.88 1.47
CA LEU A 228 -6.91 20.81 2.07
C LEU A 228 -7.19 20.51 3.56
N PHE A 229 -6.75 19.34 4.03
CA PHE A 229 -6.91 18.88 5.41
C PHE A 229 -5.56 18.67 6.12
N ALA A 230 -4.46 19.21 5.57
CA ALA A 230 -3.11 18.99 6.09
C ALA A 230 -2.95 19.41 7.58
N ASN A 231 -3.73 20.40 8.04
CA ASN A 231 -3.79 20.82 9.44
C ASN A 231 -4.35 19.74 10.38
N ASN A 232 -5.03 18.73 9.86
CA ASN A 232 -5.58 17.61 10.61
C ASN A 232 -4.63 16.41 10.67
N LEU A 233 -3.45 16.44 10.03
CA LEU A 233 -2.53 15.30 10.03
C LEU A 233 -2.26 14.83 11.48
N THR A 234 -2.51 13.55 11.70
CA THR A 234 -2.16 12.82 12.92
C THR A 234 -0.93 11.94 12.68
N GLY A 235 -0.14 11.69 13.71
CA GLY A 235 1.10 10.91 13.58
C GLY A 235 2.18 11.61 12.76
N ALA A 236 3.07 10.81 12.18
CA ALA A 236 4.23 11.27 11.41
C ALA A 236 4.21 10.73 9.98
N LEU A 237 4.31 11.60 8.97
CA LEU A 237 4.26 11.21 7.55
C LEU A 237 5.63 11.32 6.87
N LEU A 238 6.16 10.18 6.41
CA LEU A 238 7.31 10.13 5.51
C LEU A 238 6.83 10.09 4.06
N MET A 239 7.35 10.97 3.23
CA MET A 239 6.98 11.05 1.82
C MET A 239 8.18 10.88 0.91
N TYR A 240 7.92 10.37 -0.29
CA TYR A 240 8.92 10.33 -1.34
C TYR A 240 8.36 10.51 -2.73
N HIS A 241 9.24 10.95 -3.64
CA HIS A 241 8.87 11.16 -5.03
C HIS A 241 10.03 10.91 -6.01
N GLY A 242 9.78 10.21 -7.11
CA GLY A 242 10.69 10.16 -8.27
C GLY A 242 10.71 11.47 -9.06
N LEU A 243 11.85 12.16 -9.16
CA LEU A 243 11.89 13.49 -9.79
C LEU A 243 11.59 13.49 -11.30
N HIS A 244 11.65 12.33 -11.95
CA HIS A 244 11.30 12.17 -13.36
C HIS A 244 9.98 11.42 -13.53
N ASP A 245 9.11 11.39 -12.51
CA ASP A 245 7.77 10.81 -12.63
C ASP A 245 7.02 11.43 -13.81
N GLN A 246 6.81 10.63 -14.85
CA GLN A 246 6.12 11.03 -16.08
C GLN A 246 4.61 10.90 -15.99
N ASN A 247 4.09 10.34 -14.89
CA ASN A 247 2.67 10.23 -14.66
C ASN A 247 2.09 11.61 -14.36
N VAL A 248 1.36 12.16 -15.33
CA VAL A 248 0.65 13.44 -15.19
C VAL A 248 -0.34 13.47 -14.02
N GLY A 249 -0.78 12.29 -13.58
CA GLY A 249 -1.66 12.13 -12.43
C GLY A 249 -0.98 12.32 -11.08
N THR A 250 0.35 12.34 -11.02
CA THR A 250 1.18 12.40 -9.82
C THR A 250 2.43 13.24 -10.03
N ASP A 251 2.33 14.35 -10.77
CA ASP A 251 3.43 15.29 -11.00
C ASP A 251 4.34 15.50 -9.75
N PRO A 252 5.68 15.52 -9.90
CA PRO A 252 6.61 15.63 -8.78
C PRO A 252 6.36 16.81 -7.85
N ASP A 253 5.72 17.88 -8.30
CA ASP A 253 5.40 19.03 -7.45
C ASP A 253 4.35 18.72 -6.36
N HIS A 254 3.58 17.63 -6.44
CA HIS A 254 2.60 17.28 -5.43
C HIS A 254 3.24 17.07 -4.04
N THR A 255 4.37 16.38 -4.00
CA THR A 255 5.03 16.01 -2.73
C THR A 255 5.68 17.20 -2.03
N PRO A 256 6.49 18.04 -2.70
CA PRO A 256 7.03 19.26 -2.11
C PRO A 256 5.94 20.22 -1.61
N ARG A 257 4.80 20.33 -2.32
CA ARG A 257 3.69 21.21 -1.90
C ARG A 257 3.04 20.73 -0.61
N LEU A 258 2.72 19.44 -0.49
CA LEU A 258 2.18 18.90 0.77
C LEU A 258 3.23 19.01 1.90
N PHE A 259 4.49 18.69 1.62
CA PHE A 259 5.57 18.80 2.60
C PHE A 259 5.70 20.22 3.14
N HIS A 260 5.69 21.22 2.26
CA HIS A 260 5.77 22.62 2.64
C HIS A 260 4.62 23.03 3.56
N ALA A 261 3.38 22.62 3.23
CA ALA A 261 2.22 22.88 4.07
C ALA A 261 2.34 22.22 5.45
N LEU A 262 2.69 20.93 5.50
CA LEU A 262 2.87 20.19 6.76
C LEU A 262 3.96 20.81 7.64
N ASN A 263 5.10 21.17 7.04
CA ASN A 263 6.19 21.83 7.75
C ASN A 263 5.76 23.20 8.29
N GLY A 264 5.07 24.02 7.49
CA GLY A 264 4.54 25.31 7.92
C GLY A 264 3.48 25.22 9.04
N LEU A 265 2.76 24.09 9.10
CA LEU A 265 1.79 23.78 10.15
C LEU A 265 2.41 23.13 11.40
N GLY A 266 3.74 22.95 11.44
CA GLY A 266 4.44 22.27 12.54
C GLY A 266 4.11 20.78 12.67
N LYS A 267 3.65 20.15 11.58
CA LYS A 267 3.37 18.71 11.55
C LYS A 267 4.65 17.91 11.40
N THR A 268 4.68 16.72 11.98
CA THR A 268 5.83 15.81 11.85
C THR A 268 5.83 15.17 10.47
N ALA A 269 6.67 15.67 9.58
CA ALA A 269 6.81 15.13 8.23
C ALA A 269 8.27 15.12 7.79
N ALA A 270 8.60 14.20 6.90
CA ALA A 270 9.88 14.17 6.21
C ALA A 270 9.65 13.86 4.72
N MET A 271 10.53 14.33 3.87
CA MET A 271 10.46 14.13 2.42
C MET A 271 11.84 13.79 1.88
N TYR A 272 11.90 12.87 0.93
CA TYR A 272 13.08 12.64 0.10
C TYR A 272 12.67 12.49 -1.37
N ASN A 273 13.45 13.10 -2.25
CA ASN A 273 13.22 13.07 -3.69
C ASN A 273 14.33 12.26 -4.35
N TYR A 274 13.95 11.35 -5.24
CA TYR A 274 14.90 10.51 -5.94
C TYR A 274 15.19 11.05 -7.34
N PRO A 275 16.40 11.57 -7.59
CA PRO A 275 16.78 11.93 -8.95
C PRO A 275 16.81 10.67 -9.82
N PHE A 276 16.46 10.82 -11.09
CA PHE A 276 16.50 9.75 -12.11
C PHE A 276 15.47 8.62 -11.97
N GLU A 277 14.63 8.64 -10.94
CA GLU A 277 13.50 7.71 -10.82
C GLU A 277 12.24 8.30 -11.45
N ASP A 278 11.49 7.44 -12.16
CA ASP A 278 10.14 7.71 -12.69
C ASP A 278 9.08 7.43 -11.59
N HIS A 279 7.82 7.17 -11.95
CA HIS A 279 6.68 6.83 -11.07
C HIS A 279 6.87 5.60 -10.16
N GLY A 280 8.06 5.03 -10.09
CA GLY A 280 8.33 3.80 -9.37
C GLY A 280 9.81 3.61 -9.19
N PRO A 281 10.33 3.70 -7.96
CA PRO A 281 11.72 3.43 -7.67
C PRO A 281 12.17 2.06 -8.17
N ALA A 282 13.21 2.04 -9.01
CA ALA A 282 13.71 0.83 -9.65
C ALA A 282 15.22 0.62 -9.49
N THR A 283 16.00 1.69 -9.35
CA THR A 283 17.45 1.54 -9.22
C THR A 283 17.83 0.94 -7.87
N LYS A 284 18.93 0.18 -7.85
CA LYS A 284 19.38 -0.54 -6.66
C LYS A 284 19.69 0.43 -5.52
N GLU A 285 20.37 1.53 -5.82
CA GLU A 285 20.77 2.57 -4.87
C GLU A 285 19.54 3.19 -4.20
N THR A 286 18.54 3.57 -4.99
CA THR A 286 17.28 4.10 -4.49
C THR A 286 16.54 3.08 -3.63
N LEU A 287 16.43 1.83 -4.08
CA LEU A 287 15.73 0.80 -3.34
C LEU A 287 16.36 0.54 -1.97
N LEU A 288 17.69 0.57 -1.87
CA LEU A 288 18.41 0.41 -0.61
C LEU A 288 18.21 1.61 0.33
N ASP A 289 18.29 2.83 -0.19
CA ASP A 289 18.04 4.06 0.60
C ASP A 289 16.59 4.11 1.09
N LEU A 290 15.63 3.77 0.22
CA LEU A 290 14.21 3.68 0.53
C LEU A 290 13.95 2.71 1.68
N TRP A 291 14.47 1.48 1.61
CA TRP A 291 14.29 0.51 2.69
C TRP A 291 14.92 0.99 3.99
N ALA A 292 16.12 1.58 3.95
CA ALA A 292 16.76 2.13 5.14
C ALA A 292 15.94 3.25 5.80
N ARG A 293 15.35 4.15 5.00
CA ARG A 293 14.50 5.23 5.51
C ARG A 293 13.18 4.71 6.06
N TRP A 294 12.54 3.77 5.38
CA TRP A 294 11.27 3.20 5.81
C TRP A 294 11.41 2.48 7.14
N THR A 295 12.39 1.61 7.29
CA THR A 295 12.58 0.87 8.54
C THR A 295 12.95 1.79 9.69
N ALA A 296 13.84 2.76 9.46
CA ALA A 296 14.19 3.76 10.47
C ALA A 296 12.96 4.60 10.88
N TRP A 297 12.11 4.99 9.93
CA TRP A 297 10.88 5.73 10.24
C TRP A 297 9.91 4.91 11.09
N LEU A 298 9.68 3.65 10.72
CA LEU A 298 8.80 2.76 11.48
C LEU A 298 9.36 2.47 12.88
N GLU A 299 10.66 2.23 13.02
CA GLU A 299 11.31 2.04 14.33
C GLU A 299 11.10 3.26 15.23
N VAL A 300 11.35 4.46 14.69
CA VAL A 300 11.23 5.73 15.40
C VAL A 300 9.80 5.98 15.88
N TYR A 301 8.77 5.72 15.07
CA TYR A 301 7.39 6.10 15.40
C TYR A 301 6.50 4.96 15.89
N LEU A 302 6.89 3.69 15.71
CA LEU A 302 6.11 2.52 16.15
C LEU A 302 6.78 1.74 17.27
N GLU A 303 8.11 1.76 17.42
CA GLU A 303 8.81 0.98 18.45
C GLU A 303 9.26 1.84 19.64
N ASN A 304 9.64 3.09 19.41
CA ASN A 304 10.16 4.01 20.44
C ASN A 304 9.30 5.29 20.63
N PRO A 305 8.05 5.20 21.11
CA PRO A 305 7.20 6.38 21.30
C PRO A 305 7.63 7.30 22.46
N ALA A 306 8.66 6.95 23.24
CA ALA A 306 9.01 7.60 24.52
C ALA A 306 10.37 8.33 24.56
N SER A 307 11.12 8.45 23.45
CA SER A 307 12.31 9.33 23.47
C SER A 307 11.88 10.77 23.23
N ASP A 308 11.97 11.58 24.28
CA ASP A 308 11.83 13.03 24.24
C ASP A 308 12.82 13.59 23.18
N ARG A 309 12.29 14.05 22.04
CA ARG A 309 13.09 14.45 20.87
C ARG A 309 13.44 15.92 20.92
N THR A 310 14.10 16.33 22.00
CA THR A 310 14.90 17.54 21.94
C THR A 310 16.13 17.23 21.09
N VAL A 311 16.20 17.82 19.89
CA VAL A 311 17.48 18.03 19.22
C VAL A 311 18.29 18.88 20.19
N SER A 312 19.27 18.27 20.87
CA SER A 312 20.29 19.06 21.54
C SER A 312 21.08 19.75 20.44
N ASP A 313 20.98 21.07 20.38
CA ASP A 313 21.92 21.91 19.65
C ASP A 313 23.33 21.69 20.25
N ASP A 314 24.01 20.63 19.81
CA ASP A 314 25.46 20.52 19.96
C ASP A 314 26.08 21.25 18.77
N GLN A 315 26.02 22.58 18.84
CA GLN A 315 26.89 23.47 18.07
C GLN A 315 28.21 23.56 18.83
N GLY A 316 29.22 22.86 18.31
CA GLY A 316 30.63 23.17 18.55
C GLY A 316 31.06 24.41 17.77
#